data_AF-A0A936ML57-F1
#
_entry.id   AF-A0A936ML57-F1
#
_cell.length_a   1.000
_cell.length_b   1.000
_cell.length_c   1.000
_cell.angle_alpha   90.00
_cell.angle_beta   90.00
_cell.angle_gamma   90.00
#
_symmetry.space_group_name_H-M   'P 1'
#
loop_
_entity.id
_entity.type
_entity.pdbx_description
1 polymer ?
#
loop_
_entity_poly.entity_id
_entity_poly.type
_entity_poly.pdbx_seq_one_letter_code
_entity_poly.pdbx_strand_id
1 'polypeptide(L)'
;MPPGGTRLVLLHISDLHFCDPTAKGHYWNTEATELAVAPHNRRGLLGSLLYDLRHEKIKPDLVVVSGDLLDRGSASGVPLAISFLRGLAEGLGLPTERIVIAPGNHDVLRDGDHRYKHYDEIRNALYGSARAAFAPDTPAHQRVDHHVFDSQMFNQGIEVVAFNSCEELDAAQKRDHGSVGIGQRDFTETFLQRTEDDKKFRIAVMHHHLESPEGTRRTDYSVMEDAAGTRRWLARHHFSIALHGHQHVDWQVSFDVDGWSLAVASAASAGVAEYGRKEWSLAIAYQAIVVESSTRGRRIRREYNPQTMEWADAGRGEDVQVLRFGPVDENACHHEEHHAHAHVEPSPPSLTRLGRVQVKIKHIERAIESHRMSFRVQVASVMAAACAAVALAFYLIGQLSPVLSVSGGLALLFAGSIALPMRLASYRDVHDKLQFLADGYRRCTTHWDDKLVQMLDERFHRMV
;
A
#
# COMPACT_ATOMS: atom_id res chain seq x y z
N MET A 1 34.89 8.29 22.20
CA MET A 1 34.03 7.56 21.25
C MET A 1 32.70 7.33 21.94
N PRO A 2 31.58 7.97 21.56
CA PRO A 2 30.31 7.56 22.14
C PRO A 2 29.83 6.28 21.43
N PRO A 3 29.38 5.26 22.18
CA PRO A 3 28.95 3.97 21.63
C PRO A 3 27.56 4.14 21.00
N GLY A 4 27.49 4.31 19.68
CA GLY A 4 26.25 4.58 18.95
C GLY A 4 25.65 3.32 18.32
N GLY A 5 24.60 2.78 18.94
CA GLY A 5 23.77 1.71 18.40
C GLY A 5 22.38 1.71 19.05
N THR A 6 21.62 2.79 18.84
CA THR A 6 20.38 3.14 19.60
C THR A 6 19.22 3.47 18.65
N ARG A 7 18.82 2.55 17.78
CA ARG A 7 17.63 2.70 16.92
C ARG A 7 16.99 1.35 16.61
N LEU A 8 15.67 1.32 16.46
CA LEU A 8 14.89 0.15 16.02
C LEU A 8 14.32 0.49 14.65
N VAL A 9 14.54 -0.40 13.69
CA VAL A 9 13.98 -0.31 12.34
C VAL A 9 12.91 -1.38 12.18
N LEU A 10 11.67 -0.93 12.03
CA LEU A 10 10.51 -1.77 11.74
C LEU A 10 10.28 -1.75 10.22
N LEU A 11 10.22 -2.91 9.58
CA LEU A 11 9.61 -3.03 8.26
C LEU A 11 8.13 -3.34 8.45
N HIS A 12 7.24 -2.52 7.91
CA HIS A 12 5.80 -2.75 7.97
C HIS A 12 5.22 -2.89 6.56
N ILE A 13 4.65 -4.06 6.31
CA ILE A 13 3.94 -4.43 5.09
C ILE A 13 2.55 -4.95 5.47
N SER A 14 1.62 -4.94 4.53
CA SER A 14 0.25 -5.39 4.75
C SER A 14 -0.39 -5.80 3.44
N ASP A 15 -1.52 -6.50 3.52
CA ASP A 15 -2.40 -6.78 2.38
C ASP A 15 -1.61 -7.44 1.22
N LEU A 16 -0.99 -8.58 1.53
CA LEU A 16 -0.21 -9.39 0.58
C LEU A 16 -1.11 -10.10 -0.42
N HIS A 17 -2.28 -10.57 0.07
CA HIS A 17 -3.31 -11.27 -0.71
C HIS A 17 -2.75 -12.41 -1.59
N PHE A 18 -1.91 -13.28 -1.02
CA PHE A 18 -1.44 -14.46 -1.74
C PHE A 18 -2.61 -15.39 -2.08
N CYS A 19 -2.66 -15.84 -3.33
CA CYS A 19 -3.67 -16.77 -3.81
C CYS A 19 -3.18 -17.49 -5.06
N ASP A 20 -4.11 -18.02 -5.85
CA ASP A 20 -3.77 -18.78 -7.05
C ASP A 20 -2.94 -17.89 -8.01
N PRO A 21 -1.82 -18.41 -8.57
CA PRO A 21 -1.00 -17.67 -9.52
C PRO A 21 -1.77 -17.09 -10.71
N THR A 22 -2.87 -17.72 -11.12
CA THR A 22 -3.68 -17.26 -12.25
C THR A 22 -4.70 -16.17 -11.88
N ALA A 23 -4.81 -15.80 -10.60
CA ALA A 23 -5.74 -14.76 -10.15
C ALA A 23 -5.31 -13.37 -10.62
N LYS A 24 -6.26 -12.64 -11.21
CA LYS A 24 -6.03 -11.27 -11.71
C LYS A 24 -6.02 -10.25 -10.56
N GLY A 25 -5.20 -9.21 -10.69
CA GLY A 25 -5.13 -8.09 -9.73
C GLY A 25 -4.08 -8.25 -8.64
N HIS A 26 -3.51 -9.46 -8.49
CA HIS A 26 -2.44 -9.77 -7.56
C HIS A 26 -1.09 -9.68 -8.24
N TYR A 27 -0.24 -8.76 -7.79
CA TYR A 27 0.96 -8.39 -8.53
C TYR A 27 2.08 -9.45 -8.47
N TRP A 28 2.08 -10.28 -7.42
CA TRP A 28 3.19 -11.18 -7.11
C TRP A 28 2.84 -12.66 -7.11
N ASN A 29 1.61 -13.03 -7.43
CA ASN A 29 1.18 -14.43 -7.43
C ASN A 29 1.74 -15.20 -8.64
N THR A 30 2.12 -14.50 -9.71
CA THR A 30 3.04 -15.03 -10.72
C THR A 30 4.43 -14.46 -10.49
N GLU A 31 5.48 -15.26 -10.66
CA GLU A 31 6.86 -14.76 -10.69
C GLU A 31 7.10 -13.88 -11.93
N ALA A 32 6.41 -12.74 -12.08
CA ALA A 32 6.60 -11.80 -13.18
C ALA A 32 6.69 -12.48 -14.57
N THR A 33 6.04 -13.64 -14.75
CA THR A 33 6.15 -14.43 -15.99
C THR A 33 5.35 -13.80 -17.11
N GLU A 34 4.35 -12.99 -16.75
CA GLU A 34 3.56 -12.17 -17.66
C GLU A 34 4.26 -10.87 -18.06
N LEU A 35 5.30 -10.46 -17.33
CA LEU A 35 6.14 -9.33 -17.68
C LEU A 35 7.15 -9.80 -18.72
N ALA A 36 7.15 -9.20 -19.92
CA ALA A 36 8.06 -9.49 -21.03
C ALA A 36 9.53 -9.07 -20.75
N VAL A 37 10.02 -9.46 -19.57
CA VAL A 37 11.28 -9.06 -18.97
C VAL A 37 12.16 -10.28 -18.86
N ALA A 38 13.47 -10.08 -19.03
CA ALA A 38 14.46 -11.13 -18.92
C ALA A 38 14.38 -11.84 -17.55
N PRO A 39 14.49 -13.19 -17.48
CA PRO A 39 14.29 -13.95 -16.25
C PRO A 39 15.10 -13.48 -15.05
N HIS A 40 16.32 -12.97 -15.25
CA HIS A 40 17.19 -12.48 -14.17
C HIS A 40 16.71 -11.18 -13.49
N ASN A 41 15.75 -10.47 -14.12
CA ASN A 41 15.15 -9.25 -13.58
C ASN A 41 13.76 -9.51 -12.95
N ARG A 42 13.25 -10.75 -13.03
CA ARG A 42 12.00 -11.15 -12.37
C ARG A 42 12.28 -11.43 -10.91
N ARG A 43 11.96 -10.48 -10.03
CA ARG A 43 12.33 -10.59 -8.61
C ARG A 43 11.18 -10.88 -7.65
N GLY A 44 9.92 -10.96 -8.12
CA GLY A 44 8.75 -11.14 -7.25
C GLY A 44 8.68 -10.11 -6.11
N LEU A 45 7.77 -10.27 -5.14
CA LEU A 45 7.72 -9.39 -3.98
C LEU A 45 9.01 -9.50 -3.15
N LEU A 46 9.39 -10.73 -2.81
CA LEU A 46 10.52 -11.02 -1.93
C LEU A 46 11.83 -10.44 -2.47
N GLY A 47 12.20 -10.77 -3.71
CA GLY A 47 13.47 -10.36 -4.27
C GLY A 47 13.53 -8.86 -4.58
N SER A 48 12.42 -8.26 -5.00
CA SER A 48 12.37 -6.81 -5.28
C SER A 48 12.46 -6.00 -3.98
N LEU A 49 11.71 -6.40 -2.95
CA LEU A 49 11.73 -5.80 -1.62
C LEU A 49 13.12 -5.90 -0.99
N LEU A 50 13.71 -7.09 -0.97
CA LEU A 50 15.05 -7.30 -0.43
C LEU A 50 16.12 -6.51 -1.21
N TYR A 51 15.95 -6.36 -2.52
CA TYR A 51 16.84 -5.52 -3.32
C TYR A 51 16.73 -4.06 -2.91
N ASP A 52 15.51 -3.53 -2.77
CA ASP A 52 15.29 -2.14 -2.39
C ASP A 52 15.80 -1.83 -0.99
N LEU A 53 15.48 -2.67 0.01
CA LEU A 53 15.96 -2.51 1.37
C LEU A 53 17.50 -2.46 1.44
N ARG A 54 18.19 -3.29 0.64
CA ARG A 54 19.65 -3.24 0.53
C ARG A 54 20.14 -1.96 -0.16
N HIS A 55 19.48 -1.54 -1.23
CA HIS A 55 19.83 -0.34 -1.98
C HIS A 55 19.72 0.91 -1.10
N GLU A 56 18.59 1.05 -0.40
CA GLU A 56 18.29 2.15 0.53
C GLU A 56 19.01 2.00 1.89
N LYS A 57 19.76 0.92 2.09
CA LYS A 57 20.48 0.60 3.34
C LYS A 57 19.55 0.57 4.56
N ILE A 58 18.29 0.21 4.35
CA ILE A 58 17.31 -0.05 5.39
C ILE A 58 17.56 -1.47 5.89
N LYS A 59 17.90 -1.60 7.17
CA LYS A 59 18.17 -2.87 7.84
C LYS A 59 17.13 -3.07 8.94
N PRO A 60 16.00 -3.74 8.66
CA PRO A 60 14.98 -4.01 9.66
C PRO A 60 15.51 -4.89 10.79
N ASP A 61 15.16 -4.54 12.02
CA ASP A 61 15.36 -5.39 13.21
C ASP A 61 14.10 -6.19 13.52
N LEU A 62 12.94 -5.75 13.03
CA LEU A 62 11.64 -6.41 13.17
C LEU A 62 10.83 -6.21 11.89
N VAL A 63 10.10 -7.24 11.47
CA VAL A 63 9.12 -7.17 10.38
C VAL A 63 7.72 -7.32 10.96
N VAL A 64 6.79 -6.47 10.52
CA VAL A 64 5.38 -6.51 10.88
C VAL A 64 4.57 -6.69 9.61
N VAL A 65 3.69 -7.69 9.60
CA VAL A 65 2.71 -7.95 8.55
C VAL A 65 1.31 -7.86 9.13
N SER A 66 0.62 -6.75 8.87
CA SER A 66 -0.64 -6.41 9.55
C SER A 66 -1.90 -6.98 8.87
N GLY A 67 -1.86 -8.25 8.46
CA GLY A 67 -3.02 -8.97 7.94
C GLY A 67 -3.17 -8.98 6.42
N ASP A 68 -4.19 -9.73 6.00
CA ASP A 68 -4.51 -10.09 4.62
C ASP A 68 -3.29 -10.73 3.94
N LEU A 69 -2.77 -11.78 4.59
CA LEU A 69 -1.72 -12.65 4.03
C LEU A 69 -2.24 -13.39 2.79
N LEU A 70 -3.50 -13.82 2.85
CA LEU A 70 -4.21 -14.57 1.83
C LEU A 70 -5.29 -13.70 1.17
N ASP A 71 -5.68 -14.05 -0.06
CA ASP A 71 -6.94 -13.56 -0.63
C ASP A 71 -8.07 -14.54 -0.30
N ARG A 72 -9.07 -14.08 0.46
CA ARG A 72 -10.32 -14.81 0.78
C ARG A 72 -10.07 -16.23 1.30
N GLY A 73 -9.03 -16.40 2.10
CA GLY A 73 -8.64 -17.66 2.71
C GLY A 73 -8.20 -18.69 1.68
N SER A 74 -7.62 -18.28 0.55
CA SER A 74 -7.18 -19.18 -0.50
C SER A 74 -6.15 -20.18 0.01
N ALA A 75 -6.51 -21.47 -0.03
CA ALA A 75 -5.61 -22.57 0.35
C ALA A 75 -4.33 -22.60 -0.52
N SER A 76 -4.44 -22.23 -1.80
CA SER A 76 -3.29 -22.14 -2.71
C SER A 76 -2.30 -21.03 -2.34
N GLY A 77 -2.76 -20.00 -1.62
CA GLY A 77 -1.91 -18.90 -1.14
C GLY A 77 -1.09 -19.26 0.09
N VAL A 78 -1.49 -20.28 0.87
CA VAL A 78 -0.80 -20.72 2.10
C VAL A 78 0.68 -21.03 1.86
N PRO A 79 1.08 -21.89 0.90
CA PRO A 79 2.49 -22.16 0.64
C PRO A 79 3.27 -20.92 0.17
N LEU A 80 2.62 -20.00 -0.55
CA LEU A 80 3.24 -18.75 -1.01
C LEU A 80 3.52 -17.82 0.16
N ALA A 81 2.55 -17.63 1.07
CA ALA A 81 2.70 -16.83 2.27
C ALA A 81 3.82 -17.38 3.18
N ILE A 82 3.85 -18.69 3.42
CA ILE A 82 4.91 -19.34 4.21
C ILE A 82 6.29 -19.11 3.57
N SER A 83 6.40 -19.34 2.26
CA SER A 83 7.65 -19.18 1.52
C SER A 83 8.13 -17.72 1.55
N PHE A 84 7.22 -16.77 1.38
CA PHE A 84 7.51 -15.35 1.45
C PHE A 84 8.00 -14.93 2.84
N LEU A 85 7.27 -15.27 3.91
CA LEU A 85 7.62 -14.85 5.28
C LEU A 85 8.96 -15.44 5.73
N ARG A 86 9.19 -16.73 5.46
CA ARG A 86 10.47 -17.40 5.80
C ARG A 86 11.62 -16.91 4.93
N GLY A 87 11.39 -16.73 3.64
CA GLY A 87 12.39 -16.17 2.72
C GLY A 87 12.74 -14.72 3.05
N LEU A 88 11.78 -13.94 3.57
CA LEU A 88 12.02 -12.57 4.03
C LEU A 88 12.87 -12.58 5.31
N ALA A 89 12.55 -13.44 6.28
CA ALA A 89 13.36 -13.62 7.49
C ALA A 89 14.81 -14.01 7.12
N GLU A 90 14.97 -15.02 6.27
CA GLU A 90 16.28 -15.48 5.80
C GLU A 90 17.05 -14.37 5.04
N GLY A 91 16.38 -13.70 4.10
CA GLY A 91 16.99 -12.64 3.28
C GLY A 91 17.40 -11.39 4.07
N LEU A 92 16.79 -11.17 5.23
CA LEU A 92 17.15 -10.12 6.19
C LEU A 92 18.14 -10.60 7.26
N GLY A 93 18.39 -11.91 7.38
CA GLY A 93 19.18 -12.49 8.45
C GLY A 93 18.50 -12.40 9.82
N LEU A 94 17.16 -12.40 9.85
CA LEU A 94 16.36 -12.34 11.07
C LEU A 94 15.84 -13.74 11.45
N PRO A 95 15.78 -14.08 12.75
CA PRO A 95 15.06 -15.26 13.21
C PRO A 95 13.54 -15.07 12.99
N THR A 96 12.79 -16.15 12.77
CA THR A 96 11.37 -16.06 12.36
C THR A 96 10.47 -15.42 13.41
N GLU A 97 10.88 -15.44 14.68
CA GLU A 97 10.24 -14.78 15.81
C GLU A 97 10.23 -13.25 15.67
N ARG A 98 11.12 -12.68 14.84
CA ARG A 98 11.15 -11.25 14.49
C ARG A 98 10.21 -10.89 13.33
N ILE A 99 9.45 -11.85 12.80
CA ILE A 99 8.38 -11.61 11.85
C ILE A 99 7.06 -11.70 12.60
N VAL A 100 6.45 -10.55 12.89
CA VAL A 100 5.16 -10.46 13.58
C VAL A 100 4.05 -10.40 12.55
N ILE A 101 3.09 -11.32 12.65
CA ILE A 101 1.91 -11.37 11.78
C ILE A 101 0.63 -11.13 12.62
N ALA A 102 -0.34 -10.42 12.05
CA ALA A 102 -1.71 -10.34 12.55
C ALA A 102 -2.67 -10.87 11.48
N PRO A 103 -3.85 -11.41 11.82
CA PRO A 103 -4.83 -11.83 10.82
C PRO A 103 -5.62 -10.65 10.27
N GLY A 104 -5.83 -10.65 8.96
CA GLY A 104 -6.79 -9.78 8.28
C GLY A 104 -8.08 -10.51 7.89
N ASN A 105 -9.07 -9.77 7.41
CA ASN A 105 -10.40 -10.34 7.13
C ASN A 105 -10.38 -11.32 5.94
N HIS A 106 -9.37 -11.24 5.07
CA HIS A 106 -9.14 -12.23 4.01
C HIS A 106 -8.39 -13.47 4.51
N ASP A 107 -7.81 -13.46 5.71
CA ASP A 107 -7.18 -14.65 6.30
C ASP A 107 -8.19 -15.57 7.01
N VAL A 108 -9.39 -15.05 7.30
CA VAL A 108 -10.45 -15.73 8.03
C VAL A 108 -11.52 -16.22 7.07
N LEU A 109 -11.77 -17.54 7.07
CA LEU A 109 -12.86 -18.13 6.30
C LEU A 109 -14.21 -17.61 6.81
N ARG A 110 -15.08 -17.27 5.87
CA ARG A 110 -16.42 -16.72 6.14
C ARG A 110 -17.37 -17.77 6.72
N ASP A 111 -17.16 -19.04 6.37
CA ASP A 111 -18.02 -20.16 6.74
C ASP A 111 -17.21 -21.31 7.39
N GLY A 112 -17.91 -22.12 8.20
CA GLY A 112 -17.37 -23.32 8.85
C GLY A 112 -16.81 -23.11 10.26
N ASP A 113 -16.57 -24.21 10.98
CA ASP A 113 -16.14 -24.18 12.39
C ASP A 113 -14.66 -23.81 12.59
N HIS A 114 -13.84 -23.96 11.54
CA HIS A 114 -12.39 -23.72 11.59
C HIS A 114 -12.00 -22.50 10.75
N ARG A 115 -12.56 -21.36 11.12
CA ARG A 115 -12.44 -20.12 10.34
C ARG A 115 -11.01 -19.62 10.18
N TYR A 116 -10.15 -19.91 11.15
CA TYR A 116 -8.73 -19.51 11.15
C TYR A 116 -7.80 -20.58 10.57
N LYS A 117 -8.32 -21.68 10.00
CA LYS A 117 -7.52 -22.83 9.59
C LYS A 117 -6.26 -22.47 8.80
N HIS A 118 -6.41 -21.67 7.74
CA HIS A 118 -5.29 -21.33 6.87
C HIS A 118 -4.33 -20.31 7.51
N TYR A 119 -4.84 -19.35 8.27
CA TYR A 119 -4.00 -18.45 9.06
C TYR A 119 -3.16 -19.21 10.09
N ASP A 120 -3.78 -20.14 10.82
CA ASP A 120 -3.10 -21.00 11.81
C ASP A 120 -2.04 -21.88 11.14
N GLU A 121 -2.32 -22.41 9.96
CA GLU A 121 -1.35 -23.18 9.17
C GLU A 121 -0.11 -22.35 8.83
N ILE A 122 -0.30 -21.12 8.33
CA ILE A 122 0.82 -20.20 8.04
C ILE A 122 1.59 -19.87 9.32
N ARG A 123 0.88 -19.49 10.39
CA ARG A 123 1.47 -19.13 11.67
C ARG A 123 2.31 -20.26 12.26
N ASN A 124 1.76 -21.47 12.27
CA ASN A 124 2.44 -22.64 12.81
C ASN A 124 3.67 -23.02 11.97
N ALA A 125 3.60 -22.85 10.63
CA ALA A 125 4.74 -23.10 9.74
C ALA A 125 5.84 -22.01 9.83
N LEU A 126 5.47 -20.78 10.19
CA LEU A 126 6.41 -19.67 10.41
C LEU A 126 7.18 -19.84 11.73
N TYR A 127 6.46 -20.03 12.84
CA TYR A 127 7.07 -20.03 14.17
C TYR A 127 7.55 -21.42 14.62
N GLY A 128 6.97 -22.51 14.11
CA GLY A 128 7.33 -23.87 14.53
C GLY A 128 7.24 -24.04 16.05
N SER A 129 8.30 -24.58 16.67
CA SER A 129 8.37 -24.75 18.12
C SER A 129 8.66 -23.47 18.90
N ALA A 130 9.03 -22.37 18.24
CA ALA A 130 9.31 -21.09 18.92
C ALA A 130 8.02 -20.48 19.51
N ARG A 131 6.85 -20.85 18.99
CA ARG A 131 5.56 -20.38 19.49
C ARG A 131 4.54 -21.51 19.48
N ALA A 132 3.84 -21.70 20.59
CA ALA A 132 2.79 -22.70 20.69
C ALA A 132 1.70 -22.45 19.63
N ALA A 133 1.25 -23.53 18.99
CA ALA A 133 0.09 -23.48 18.12
C ALA A 133 -1.16 -23.13 18.92
N PHE A 134 -2.07 -22.37 18.32
CA PHE A 134 -3.42 -22.25 18.87
C PHE A 134 -4.11 -23.60 18.80
N ALA A 135 -4.79 -24.00 19.87
CA ALA A 135 -5.69 -25.15 19.80
C ALA A 135 -6.82 -24.83 18.80
N PRO A 136 -7.34 -25.81 18.04
CA PRO A 136 -8.37 -25.57 17.01
C PRO A 136 -9.60 -24.81 17.52
N ASP A 137 -9.98 -25.03 18.77
CA ASP A 137 -11.12 -24.43 19.48
C ASP A 137 -10.78 -23.14 20.23
N THR A 138 -9.56 -22.61 20.09
CA THR A 138 -9.17 -21.33 20.71
C THR A 138 -10.14 -20.23 20.28
N PRO A 139 -10.83 -19.56 21.23
CA PRO A 139 -11.76 -18.48 20.94
C PRO A 139 -11.07 -17.33 20.19
N ALA A 140 -11.82 -16.62 19.33
CA ALA A 140 -11.26 -15.55 18.50
C ALA A 140 -10.56 -14.44 19.32
N HIS A 141 -11.13 -14.07 20.47
CA HIS A 141 -10.55 -13.08 21.40
C HIS A 141 -9.28 -13.55 22.11
N GLN A 142 -8.92 -14.84 22.03
CA GLN A 142 -7.68 -15.39 22.60
C GLN A 142 -6.62 -15.67 21.52
N ARG A 143 -6.94 -15.45 20.25
CA ARG A 143 -6.01 -15.59 19.11
C ARG A 143 -5.14 -14.33 18.97
N VAL A 144 -4.47 -13.97 20.07
CA VAL A 144 -3.58 -12.82 20.18
C VAL A 144 -2.15 -13.30 20.32
N ASP A 145 -1.25 -12.74 19.52
CA ASP A 145 0.17 -13.02 19.64
C ASP A 145 0.88 -11.88 20.39
N HIS A 146 1.47 -12.22 21.53
CA HIS A 146 2.33 -11.37 22.35
C HIS A 146 3.81 -11.72 22.14
N HIS A 147 4.61 -10.75 21.71
CA HIS A 147 6.04 -10.91 21.45
C HIS A 147 6.82 -9.99 22.39
N VAL A 148 7.82 -10.53 23.06
CA VAL A 148 8.75 -9.77 23.90
C VAL A 148 10.16 -10.02 23.40
N PHE A 149 10.87 -8.94 23.10
CA PHE A 149 12.25 -8.99 22.66
C PHE A 149 13.13 -8.24 23.63
N ASP A 150 14.13 -8.93 24.16
CA ASP A 150 15.20 -8.26 24.87
C ASP A 150 15.97 -7.39 23.87
N SER A 151 16.04 -6.11 24.20
CA SER A 151 16.73 -5.11 23.40
C SER A 151 17.52 -4.22 24.34
N GLN A 152 18.77 -3.91 23.97
CA GLN A 152 19.53 -2.85 24.64
C GLN A 152 19.13 -1.46 24.13
N MET A 153 18.13 -1.37 23.25
CA MET A 153 17.66 -0.09 22.72
C MET A 153 16.99 0.74 23.82
N PHE A 154 17.48 1.97 24.04
CA PHE A 154 16.99 2.91 25.05
C PHE A 154 16.87 2.32 26.48
N ASN A 155 17.64 1.27 26.80
CA ASN A 155 17.51 0.47 28.02
C ASN A 155 16.11 -0.14 28.23
N GLN A 156 15.37 -0.41 27.15
CA GLN A 156 14.01 -0.94 27.17
C GLN A 156 13.89 -2.13 26.21
N GLY A 157 13.22 -3.19 26.65
CA GLY A 157 12.81 -4.26 25.75
C GLY A 157 11.71 -3.78 24.80
N ILE A 158 11.48 -4.53 23.72
CA ILE A 158 10.38 -4.27 22.78
C ILE A 158 9.26 -5.25 23.08
N GLU A 159 8.03 -4.76 23.15
CA GLU A 159 6.84 -5.58 23.34
C GLU A 159 5.86 -5.31 22.21
N VAL A 160 5.44 -6.36 21.52
CA VAL A 160 4.53 -6.26 20.37
C VAL A 160 3.32 -7.14 20.62
N VAL A 161 2.13 -6.57 20.46
CA VAL A 161 0.87 -7.31 20.55
C VAL A 161 0.20 -7.28 19.18
N ALA A 162 0.08 -8.45 18.55
CA ALA A 162 -0.68 -8.67 17.34
C ALA A 162 -2.10 -9.12 17.70
N PHE A 163 -3.02 -8.16 17.58
CA PHE A 163 -4.44 -8.33 17.84
C PHE A 163 -5.14 -9.00 16.66
N ASN A 164 -6.11 -9.85 16.98
CA ASN A 164 -7.06 -10.39 16.02
C ASN A 164 -8.22 -9.40 15.86
N SER A 165 -8.05 -8.43 14.95
CA SER A 165 -9.12 -7.47 14.65
C SER A 165 -10.31 -8.08 13.86
N CYS A 166 -10.28 -9.39 13.60
CA CYS A 166 -11.31 -10.11 12.85
C CYS A 166 -12.27 -10.87 13.77
N GLU A 167 -12.18 -10.69 15.09
CA GLU A 167 -12.85 -11.55 16.06
C GLU A 167 -14.38 -11.54 15.96
N GLU A 168 -14.95 -10.40 15.56
CA GLU A 168 -16.40 -10.20 15.42
C GLU A 168 -16.90 -10.40 13.99
N LEU A 169 -16.02 -10.73 13.03
CA LEU A 169 -16.46 -11.08 11.69
C LEU A 169 -17.41 -12.28 11.79
N ASP A 170 -18.57 -12.18 11.16
CA ASP A 170 -19.57 -13.25 11.14
C ASP A 170 -20.41 -13.09 9.87
N ALA A 171 -20.20 -13.98 8.91
CA ALA A 171 -20.91 -13.95 7.64
C ALA A 171 -22.41 -14.23 7.80
N ALA A 172 -22.80 -15.09 8.75
CA ALA A 172 -24.20 -15.40 9.01
C ALA A 172 -24.95 -14.19 9.57
N GLN A 173 -24.26 -13.37 10.36
CA GLN A 173 -24.80 -12.12 10.92
C GLN A 173 -24.50 -10.88 10.06
N LYS A 174 -23.84 -11.03 8.91
CA LYS A 174 -23.40 -9.93 8.03
C LYS A 174 -22.54 -8.89 8.77
N ARG A 175 -21.74 -9.34 9.73
CA ARG A 175 -20.76 -8.50 10.42
C ARG A 175 -19.47 -8.54 9.62
N ASP A 176 -19.26 -7.46 8.88
CA ASP A 176 -18.10 -7.27 8.00
C ASP A 176 -17.11 -6.21 8.55
N HIS A 177 -17.31 -5.72 9.77
CA HIS A 177 -16.44 -4.74 10.42
C HIS A 177 -15.38 -5.41 11.31
N GLY A 178 -14.23 -4.76 11.45
CA GLY A 178 -13.22 -5.17 12.41
C GLY A 178 -13.56 -4.79 13.85
N SER A 179 -12.94 -5.44 14.83
CA SER A 179 -13.12 -5.16 16.25
C SER A 179 -11.94 -5.68 17.08
N VAL A 180 -11.56 -4.92 18.11
CA VAL A 180 -10.72 -5.37 19.23
C VAL A 180 -11.51 -5.07 20.49
N GLY A 181 -12.39 -6.00 20.80
CA GLY A 181 -13.34 -5.98 21.87
C GLY A 181 -12.71 -6.21 23.24
N ILE A 182 -13.56 -6.06 24.25
CA ILE A 182 -13.17 -6.08 25.66
C ILE A 182 -12.48 -7.40 26.03
N GLY A 183 -13.01 -8.55 25.60
CA GLY A 183 -12.41 -9.85 25.94
C GLY A 183 -10.98 -10.02 25.43
N GLN A 184 -10.64 -9.42 24.28
CA GLN A 184 -9.29 -9.46 23.74
C GLN A 184 -8.34 -8.51 24.49
N ARG A 185 -8.84 -7.35 24.90
CA ARG A 185 -8.12 -6.39 25.74
C ARG A 185 -7.84 -6.99 27.13
N ASP A 186 -8.85 -7.55 27.79
CA ASP A 186 -8.72 -8.23 29.09
C ASP A 186 -7.71 -9.39 29.02
N PHE A 187 -7.79 -10.21 27.97
CA PHE A 187 -6.81 -11.27 27.73
C PHE A 187 -5.39 -10.71 27.55
N THR A 188 -5.25 -9.60 26.85
CA THR A 188 -3.96 -8.93 26.63
C THR A 188 -3.37 -8.38 27.92
N GLU A 189 -4.20 -7.83 28.82
CA GLU A 189 -3.74 -7.34 30.13
C GLU A 189 -3.03 -8.43 30.95
N THR A 190 -3.46 -9.70 30.81
CA THR A 190 -2.81 -10.82 31.49
C THR A 190 -1.35 -11.04 31.08
N PHE A 191 -0.96 -10.56 29.89
CA PHE A 191 0.41 -10.57 29.41
C PHE A 191 1.17 -9.31 29.81
N LEU A 192 0.54 -8.14 29.68
CA LEU A 192 1.16 -6.84 29.99
C LEU A 192 1.49 -6.69 31.48
N GLN A 193 0.70 -7.30 32.37
CA GLN A 193 1.00 -7.36 33.80
C GLN A 193 2.32 -8.09 34.09
N ARG A 194 2.74 -9.04 33.24
CA ARG A 194 3.98 -9.81 33.42
C ARG A 194 5.23 -9.01 33.04
N THR A 195 5.05 -7.91 32.31
CA THR A 195 6.12 -7.06 31.77
C THR A 195 6.02 -5.62 32.26
N GLU A 196 5.15 -5.35 33.25
CA GLU A 196 4.81 -4.01 33.71
C GLU A 196 6.03 -3.25 34.24
N ASP A 197 6.88 -3.92 35.02
CA ASP A 197 8.07 -3.32 35.64
C ASP A 197 9.20 -3.01 34.64
N ASP A 198 9.16 -3.61 33.45
CA ASP A 198 10.28 -3.59 32.49
C ASP A 198 10.30 -2.36 31.58
N LYS A 199 9.30 -1.46 31.69
CA LYS A 199 9.12 -0.26 30.85
C LYS A 199 9.41 -0.54 29.37
N LYS A 200 8.63 -1.42 28.73
CA LYS A 200 8.86 -1.84 27.34
C LYS A 200 8.40 -0.77 26.34
N PHE A 201 9.07 -0.68 25.19
CA PHE A 201 8.56 0.03 24.02
C PHE A 201 7.47 -0.81 23.36
N ARG A 202 6.21 -0.38 23.48
CA ARG A 202 5.03 -1.16 23.08
C ARG A 202 4.51 -0.78 21.70
N ILE A 203 4.27 -1.81 20.88
CA ILE A 203 3.72 -1.70 19.52
C ILE A 203 2.47 -2.57 19.42
N ALA A 204 1.37 -2.00 18.94
CA ALA A 204 0.15 -2.73 18.63
C ALA A 204 0.08 -3.00 17.13
N VAL A 205 -0.35 -4.19 16.75
CA VAL A 205 -0.53 -4.59 15.35
C VAL A 205 -1.93 -5.15 15.20
N MET A 206 -2.68 -4.67 14.21
CA MET A 206 -4.01 -5.17 13.87
C MET A 206 -4.25 -4.94 12.37
N HIS A 207 -5.31 -5.50 11.80
CA HIS A 207 -5.57 -5.31 10.37
C HIS A 207 -6.46 -4.10 10.09
N HIS A 208 -7.60 -4.02 10.76
CA HIS A 208 -8.60 -2.97 10.54
C HIS A 208 -8.19 -1.61 11.15
N HIS A 209 -8.81 -0.53 10.66
CA HIS A 209 -8.42 0.84 10.99
C HIS A 209 -8.85 1.27 12.40
N LEU A 210 -7.95 1.97 13.10
CA LEU A 210 -8.26 2.70 14.33
C LEU A 210 -8.84 4.10 14.08
N GLU A 211 -8.76 4.60 12.85
CA GLU A 211 -9.29 5.89 12.41
C GLU A 211 -9.47 5.89 10.89
N SER A 212 -10.45 6.64 10.39
CA SER A 212 -10.65 6.79 8.94
C SER A 212 -9.49 7.60 8.34
N PRO A 213 -8.77 7.09 7.34
CA PRO A 213 -7.75 7.86 6.65
C PRO A 213 -8.35 9.11 5.98
N GLU A 214 -7.91 10.29 6.40
CA GLU A 214 -8.39 11.56 5.86
C GLU A 214 -8.19 11.66 4.33
N GLY A 215 -9.10 12.35 3.65
CA GLY A 215 -9.02 12.57 2.20
C GLY A 215 -9.31 11.32 1.35
N THR A 216 -9.60 10.17 1.97
CA THR A 216 -10.03 8.97 1.24
C THR A 216 -11.55 8.91 1.20
N ARG A 217 -12.13 9.01 -0.01
CA ARG A 217 -13.55 8.65 -0.20
C ARG A 217 -13.64 7.14 -0.36
N ARG A 218 -14.00 6.47 0.73
CA ARG A 218 -14.23 5.03 0.77
C ARG A 218 -15.72 4.80 1.03
N THR A 219 -16.33 3.84 0.35
CA THR A 219 -17.77 3.54 0.44
C THR A 219 -18.08 2.50 1.52
N ASP A 220 -17.07 1.90 2.14
CA ASP A 220 -17.20 0.94 3.22
C ASP A 220 -16.90 1.57 4.59
N TYR A 221 -17.60 1.07 5.61
CA TYR A 221 -17.28 1.34 7.01
C TYR A 221 -16.14 0.41 7.43
N SER A 222 -14.90 0.88 7.25
CA SER A 222 -13.68 0.10 7.52
C SER A 222 -13.02 0.38 8.87
N VAL A 223 -13.49 1.39 9.60
CA VAL A 223 -13.04 1.66 10.97
C VAL A 223 -13.60 0.61 11.88
N MET A 224 -12.76 0.11 12.79
CA MET A 224 -13.16 -0.89 13.76
C MET A 224 -14.29 -0.39 14.66
N GLU A 225 -15.16 -1.31 15.05
CA GLU A 225 -16.05 -1.07 16.17
C GLU A 225 -15.22 -0.77 17.43
N ASP A 226 -15.66 0.22 18.20
CA ASP A 226 -14.94 0.74 19.38
C ASP A 226 -13.47 1.15 19.11
N ALA A 227 -13.16 1.67 17.93
CA ALA A 227 -11.81 2.15 17.61
C ALA A 227 -11.34 3.27 18.56
N ALA A 228 -12.23 4.14 19.02
CA ALA A 228 -11.92 5.18 20.00
C ALA A 228 -11.60 4.60 21.39
N GLY A 229 -12.40 3.65 21.89
CA GLY A 229 -12.12 2.96 23.14
C GLY A 229 -10.83 2.15 23.08
N THR A 230 -10.56 1.52 21.93
CA THR A 230 -9.30 0.79 21.69
C THR A 230 -8.10 1.73 21.70
N ARG A 231 -8.14 2.87 21.01
CA ARG A 231 -7.07 3.89 21.08
C ARG A 231 -6.82 4.36 22.51
N ARG A 232 -7.88 4.62 23.28
CA ARG A 232 -7.77 5.03 24.67
C ARG A 232 -7.15 3.96 25.55
N TRP A 233 -7.55 2.70 25.35
CA TRP A 233 -6.96 1.57 26.06
C TRP A 233 -5.47 1.43 25.72
N LEU A 234 -5.10 1.48 24.43
CA LEU A 234 -3.70 1.45 23.98
C LEU A 234 -2.86 2.57 24.63
N ALA A 235 -3.38 3.80 24.67
CA ALA A 235 -2.68 4.93 25.29
C ALA A 235 -2.46 4.73 26.80
N ARG A 236 -3.48 4.27 27.53
CA ARG A 236 -3.38 3.97 28.98
C ARG A 236 -2.39 2.85 29.30
N HIS A 237 -2.22 1.90 28.37
CA HIS A 237 -1.21 0.85 28.46
C HIS A 237 0.11 1.24 27.79
N HIS A 238 0.34 2.53 27.53
CA HIS A 238 1.60 3.07 27.03
C HIS A 238 2.08 2.47 25.70
N PHE A 239 1.16 2.08 24.81
CA PHE A 239 1.51 1.74 23.44
C PHE A 239 1.96 2.99 22.70
N SER A 240 3.15 2.93 22.09
CA SER A 240 3.74 4.07 21.37
C SER A 240 3.30 4.11 19.92
N ILE A 241 3.18 2.94 19.28
CA ILE A 241 2.84 2.82 17.86
C ILE A 241 1.73 1.78 17.69
N ALA A 242 0.72 2.08 16.87
CA ALA A 242 -0.24 1.11 16.34
C ALA A 242 -0.12 1.01 14.81
N LEU A 243 0.06 -0.21 14.31
CA LEU A 243 0.26 -0.51 12.89
C LEU A 243 -0.94 -1.29 12.34
N HIS A 244 -1.46 -0.85 11.18
CA HIS A 244 -2.58 -1.54 10.52
C HIS A 244 -2.54 -1.48 8.98
N GLY A 245 -3.55 -2.09 8.34
CA GLY A 245 -3.72 -2.22 6.88
C GLY A 245 -5.16 -1.98 6.43
N HIS A 246 -5.72 -2.90 5.62
CA HIS A 246 -7.14 -3.06 5.24
C HIS A 246 -7.67 -2.18 4.10
N GLN A 247 -7.56 -0.85 4.17
CA GLN A 247 -8.01 0.01 3.05
C GLN A 247 -6.96 0.22 1.96
N HIS A 248 -5.79 -0.42 2.11
CA HIS A 248 -4.64 -0.30 1.20
C HIS A 248 -4.24 1.18 1.04
N VAL A 249 -4.28 1.94 2.13
CA VAL A 249 -3.93 3.37 2.16
C VAL A 249 -2.65 3.55 2.93
N ASP A 250 -1.69 4.19 2.28
CA ASP A 250 -0.53 4.77 2.92
C ASP A 250 -0.95 5.99 3.75
N TRP A 251 -0.94 5.88 5.07
CA TRP A 251 -1.46 6.93 5.96
C TRP A 251 -0.84 6.89 7.36
N GLN A 252 -0.82 8.04 8.04
CA GLN A 252 -0.44 8.13 9.45
C GLN A 252 -1.21 9.25 10.17
N VAL A 253 -1.31 9.14 11.48
CA VAL A 253 -1.83 10.17 12.40
C VAL A 253 -1.25 9.96 13.80
N SER A 254 -1.36 10.96 14.68
CA SER A 254 -1.04 10.82 16.11
C SER A 254 -2.23 11.27 16.95
N PHE A 255 -2.49 10.57 18.05
CA PHE A 255 -3.53 10.91 19.00
C PHE A 255 -2.95 11.14 20.37
N ASP A 256 -3.22 12.30 20.96
CA ASP A 256 -2.90 12.58 22.35
C ASP A 256 -4.12 12.21 23.20
N VAL A 257 -3.97 11.17 24.02
CA VAL A 257 -5.04 10.61 24.84
C VAL A 257 -4.53 10.39 26.26
N ASP A 258 -5.21 10.98 27.24
CA ASP A 258 -4.88 10.84 28.67
C ASP A 258 -3.37 11.11 28.97
N GLY A 259 -2.78 12.13 28.33
CA GLY A 259 -1.37 12.53 28.53
C GLY A 259 -0.34 11.68 27.75
N TRP A 260 -0.80 10.80 26.86
CA TRP A 260 0.05 9.93 26.06
C TRP A 260 -0.24 10.06 24.56
N SER A 261 0.81 10.23 23.76
CA SER A 261 0.75 10.31 22.31
C SER A 261 0.91 8.91 21.69
N LEU A 262 -0.12 8.47 20.97
CA LEU A 262 -0.15 7.22 20.21
C LEU A 262 0.02 7.54 18.71
N ALA A 263 1.11 7.09 18.11
CA ALA A 263 1.28 7.13 16.66
C ALA A 263 0.53 5.98 16.01
N VAL A 264 -0.29 6.26 14.99
CA VAL A 264 -1.01 5.25 14.21
C VAL A 264 -0.54 5.34 12.76
N ALA A 265 -0.13 4.21 12.18
CA ALA A 265 0.31 4.15 10.80
C ALA A 265 -0.33 2.97 10.04
N SER A 266 -0.82 3.29 8.84
CA SER A 266 -1.40 2.35 7.89
C SER A 266 -0.38 2.04 6.79
N ALA A 267 -0.19 0.77 6.49
CA ALA A 267 0.48 0.37 5.27
C ALA A 267 -0.49 0.41 4.09
N ALA A 268 0.01 0.79 2.91
CA ALA A 268 -0.68 0.45 1.67
C ALA A 268 -0.54 -1.05 1.39
N SER A 269 -1.18 -1.54 0.33
CA SER A 269 -1.04 -2.95 -0.03
C SER A 269 0.34 -3.22 -0.58
N ALA A 270 0.96 -4.31 -0.12
CA ALA A 270 2.20 -4.78 -0.70
C ALA A 270 1.97 -5.76 -1.86
N GLY A 271 0.73 -6.24 -2.09
CA GLY A 271 0.46 -7.30 -3.07
C GLY A 271 -0.60 -7.05 -4.12
N VAL A 272 -1.43 -6.01 -3.97
CA VAL A 272 -2.61 -5.81 -4.81
C VAL A 272 -2.66 -4.39 -5.37
N ALA A 273 -2.60 -4.28 -6.70
CA ALA A 273 -2.74 -3.03 -7.43
C ALA A 273 -4.16 -2.81 -7.99
N GLU A 274 -4.99 -3.87 -8.06
CA GLU A 274 -6.37 -3.78 -8.53
C GLU A 274 -7.24 -4.79 -7.76
N TYR A 275 -8.24 -4.30 -7.01
CA TYR A 275 -9.09 -5.16 -6.18
C TYR A 275 -10.58 -4.80 -6.25
N GLY A 276 -11.14 -4.63 -7.44
CA GLY A 276 -12.54 -4.23 -7.60
C GLY A 276 -12.87 -2.82 -7.08
N ARG A 277 -11.84 -2.06 -6.70
CA ARG A 277 -11.91 -0.71 -6.16
C ARG A 277 -11.17 0.27 -7.08
N LYS A 278 -11.60 0.37 -8.35
CA LYS A 278 -10.89 1.14 -9.40
C LYS A 278 -10.70 2.63 -9.08
N GLU A 279 -11.58 3.21 -8.28
CA GLU A 279 -11.49 4.60 -7.82
C GLU A 279 -10.46 4.78 -6.71
N TRP A 280 -10.01 3.68 -6.10
CA TRP A 280 -9.10 3.67 -4.99
C TRP A 280 -7.72 3.49 -5.59
N SER A 281 -6.91 4.55 -5.62
CA SER A 281 -5.52 4.45 -6.06
C SER A 281 -4.76 3.47 -5.15
N LEU A 282 -4.68 2.18 -5.53
CA LEU A 282 -4.03 1.10 -4.78
C LEU A 282 -2.54 1.06 -5.14
N ALA A 283 -1.78 2.01 -4.61
CA ALA A 283 -0.33 1.98 -4.74
C ALA A 283 0.21 0.72 -4.06
N ILE A 284 1.09 -0.02 -4.75
CA ILE A 284 1.86 -1.08 -4.12
C ILE A 284 2.95 -0.40 -3.30
N ALA A 285 2.96 -0.57 -1.98
CA ALA A 285 3.89 0.15 -1.11
C ALA A 285 4.37 -0.70 0.07
N TYR A 286 5.51 -0.29 0.63
CA TYR A 286 5.91 -0.66 1.98
C TYR A 286 6.35 0.58 2.76
N GLN A 287 6.41 0.45 4.07
CA GLN A 287 7.00 1.50 4.92
C GLN A 287 8.05 0.92 5.87
N ALA A 288 9.04 1.74 6.20
CA ALA A 288 10.01 1.45 7.24
C ALA A 288 9.92 2.51 8.34
N ILE A 289 9.76 2.11 9.59
CA ILE A 289 9.70 3.03 10.73
C ILE A 289 11.01 2.92 11.50
N VAL A 290 11.72 4.03 11.60
CA VAL A 290 12.96 4.15 12.38
C VAL A 290 12.61 4.85 13.69
N VAL A 291 12.63 4.10 14.78
CA VAL A 291 12.50 4.63 16.14
C VAL A 291 13.86 5.17 16.58
N GLU A 292 13.93 6.47 16.82
CA GLU A 292 15.16 7.21 17.12
C GLU A 292 15.34 7.49 18.61
N SER A 293 14.24 7.49 19.36
CA SER A 293 14.19 7.62 20.82
C SER A 293 12.90 7.01 21.36
N SER A 294 12.70 7.02 22.67
CA SER A 294 11.44 6.58 23.30
C SER A 294 10.23 7.44 22.94
N THR A 295 10.41 8.62 22.34
CA THR A 295 9.30 9.54 22.01
C THR A 295 9.30 10.05 20.57
N ARG A 296 10.26 9.60 19.75
CA ARG A 296 10.45 10.10 18.39
C ARG A 296 10.91 9.01 17.45
N GLY A 297 10.34 9.02 16.25
CA GLY A 297 10.83 8.26 15.13
C GLY A 297 10.56 8.97 13.81
N ARG A 298 10.81 8.24 12.73
CA ARG A 298 10.45 8.64 11.37
C ARG A 298 9.95 7.45 10.57
N ARG A 299 9.05 7.72 9.65
CA ARG A 299 8.42 6.78 8.73
C ARG A 299 8.95 7.06 7.33
N ILE A 300 9.57 6.06 6.70
CA ILE A 300 10.09 6.10 5.34
C ILE A 300 9.11 5.31 4.47
N ARG A 301 8.64 5.89 3.37
CA ARG A 301 7.59 5.34 2.52
C ARG A 301 8.12 5.04 1.14
N ARG A 302 7.88 3.83 0.67
CA ARG A 302 8.38 3.33 -0.61
C ARG A 302 7.23 2.79 -1.42
N GLU A 303 7.14 3.21 -2.68
CA GLU A 303 6.10 2.82 -3.62
C GLU A 303 6.74 2.07 -4.78
N TYR A 304 6.13 0.95 -5.17
CA TYR A 304 6.55 0.17 -6.31
C TYR A 304 5.93 0.74 -7.58
N ASN A 305 6.76 1.07 -8.56
CA ASN A 305 6.30 1.52 -9.86
C ASN A 305 6.18 0.33 -10.82
N PRO A 306 4.95 -0.06 -11.23
CA PRO A 306 4.77 -1.21 -12.12
C PRO A 306 5.35 -1.03 -13.53
N GLN A 307 5.60 0.21 -13.95
CA GLN A 307 6.16 0.52 -15.28
C GLN A 307 7.68 0.34 -15.31
N THR A 308 8.37 0.79 -14.27
CA THR A 308 9.84 0.66 -14.16
C THR A 308 10.26 -0.62 -13.43
N MET A 309 9.33 -1.26 -12.73
CA MET A 309 9.54 -2.45 -11.90
C MET A 309 10.51 -2.23 -10.75
N GLU A 310 10.57 -0.99 -10.27
CA GLU A 310 11.46 -0.55 -9.22
C GLU A 310 10.64 0.07 -8.09
N TRP A 311 11.16 -0.08 -6.89
CA TRP A 311 10.72 0.69 -5.74
C TRP A 311 11.33 2.09 -5.82
N ALA A 312 10.56 3.09 -5.41
CA ALA A 312 10.98 4.48 -5.36
C ALA A 312 10.37 5.17 -4.13
N ASP A 313 10.82 6.38 -3.83
CA ASP A 313 10.20 7.22 -2.82
C ASP A 313 8.74 7.47 -3.16
N ALA A 314 7.86 7.35 -2.15
CA ALA A 314 6.42 7.50 -2.35
C ALA A 314 6.10 8.91 -2.90
N GLY A 315 5.40 8.97 -4.04
CA GLY A 315 5.19 10.23 -4.75
C GLY A 315 4.09 11.13 -4.20
N ARG A 316 3.23 10.60 -3.31
CA ARG A 316 2.12 11.35 -2.68
C ARG A 316 2.48 11.79 -1.27
N GLY A 317 2.61 13.10 -1.03
CA GLY A 317 3.00 13.64 0.26
C GLY A 317 4.51 13.55 0.49
N GLU A 318 4.96 13.70 1.74
CA GLU A 318 6.36 13.51 2.11
C GLU A 318 6.68 12.01 2.19
N ASP A 319 7.76 11.60 1.54
CA ASP A 319 8.32 10.24 1.54
C ASP A 319 8.94 9.86 2.89
N VAL A 320 9.46 10.85 3.63
CA VAL A 320 9.90 10.70 5.02
C VAL A 320 9.07 11.58 5.93
N GLN A 321 8.36 10.97 6.88
CA GLN A 321 7.48 11.65 7.82
C GLN A 321 7.97 11.50 9.25
N VAL A 322 7.83 12.54 10.07
CA VAL A 322 8.16 12.46 11.50
C VAL A 322 7.03 11.73 12.24
N LEU A 323 7.41 10.89 13.22
CA LEU A 323 6.51 10.26 14.17
C LEU A 323 6.83 10.73 15.58
N ARG A 324 5.78 11.06 16.34
CA ARG A 324 5.83 11.39 17.76
C ARG A 324 4.95 10.40 18.52
N PHE A 325 5.42 9.97 19.68
CA PHE A 325 4.72 9.03 20.55
C PHE A 325 5.25 9.17 21.99
N GLY A 326 4.62 8.51 22.94
CA GLY A 326 5.05 8.53 24.34
C GLY A 326 4.40 9.66 25.15
N PRO A 327 4.95 10.01 26.33
CA PRO A 327 4.38 11.05 27.18
C PRO A 327 4.27 12.40 26.46
N VAL A 328 3.14 13.07 26.62
CA VAL A 328 2.93 14.45 26.16
C VAL A 328 3.48 15.39 27.24
N ASP A 329 4.39 16.29 26.86
CA ASP A 329 4.96 17.26 27.80
C ASP A 329 4.00 18.45 27.98
N GLU A 330 3.23 18.44 29.07
CA GLU A 330 2.24 19.51 29.37
C GLU A 330 2.89 20.88 29.58
N ASN A 331 4.19 20.96 29.92
CA ASN A 331 4.89 22.23 30.09
C ASN A 331 5.25 22.92 28.77
N ALA A 332 5.17 22.21 27.63
CA ALA A 332 5.26 22.84 26.32
C ALA A 332 3.98 23.63 25.97
N CYS A 333 2.84 23.32 26.61
CA CYS A 333 1.55 23.93 26.32
C CYS A 333 1.35 25.33 26.94
N HIS A 334 2.23 25.81 27.83
CA HIS A 334 2.09 27.13 28.45
C HIS A 334 2.75 28.29 27.69
N HIS A 335 3.30 28.06 26.49
CA HIS A 335 3.82 29.13 25.62
C HIS A 335 3.13 29.26 24.26
N GLU A 336 2.13 28.44 23.94
CA GLU A 336 1.46 28.48 22.63
C GLU A 336 -0.07 28.54 22.72
N GLU A 337 -0.61 29.46 23.52
CA GLU A 337 -1.98 29.95 23.30
C GLU A 337 -1.96 31.47 23.24
N HIS A 338 -1.71 31.97 22.02
CA HIS A 338 -2.26 33.17 21.38
C HIS A 338 -1.26 33.64 20.32
N HIS A 339 -1.34 33.09 19.10
CA HIS A 339 -1.45 33.86 17.86
C HIS A 339 -1.48 32.94 16.63
N ALA A 340 -2.37 33.32 15.71
CA ALA A 340 -2.60 32.84 14.37
C ALA A 340 -1.35 32.45 13.56
N HIS A 341 -1.54 31.47 12.66
CA HIS A 341 -0.70 31.13 11.51
C HIS A 341 0.79 30.89 11.83
N ALA A 342 1.13 29.63 12.13
CA ALA A 342 2.51 29.20 12.29
C ALA A 342 3.33 29.48 11.03
N HIS A 343 4.30 30.38 11.20
CA HIS A 343 5.37 30.64 10.27
C HIS A 343 6.24 29.39 10.09
N VAL A 344 6.46 29.02 8.83
CA VAL A 344 7.37 27.98 8.37
C VAL A 344 8.81 28.44 8.60
N GLU A 345 9.56 27.77 9.49
CA GLU A 345 11.02 27.79 9.39
C GLU A 345 11.46 27.00 8.14
N PRO A 346 12.47 27.47 7.40
CA PRO A 346 12.67 27.05 6.02
C PRO A 346 13.19 25.61 5.96
N SER A 347 12.38 24.75 5.35
CA SER A 347 12.79 23.46 4.81
C SER A 347 14.02 23.64 3.89
N PRO A 348 14.93 22.66 3.79
CA PRO A 348 15.94 22.64 2.72
C PRO A 348 15.22 22.81 1.37
N PRO A 349 15.82 23.50 0.38
CA PRO A 349 15.07 24.22 -0.65
C PRO A 349 14.11 23.30 -1.39
N SER A 350 12.85 23.30 -0.94
CA SER A 350 11.74 22.74 -1.68
C SER A 350 11.70 23.49 -3.02
N LEU A 351 11.49 22.76 -4.12
CA LEU A 351 11.29 23.38 -5.43
C LEU A 351 10.31 24.55 -5.25
N THR A 352 10.76 25.74 -5.65
CA THR A 352 9.96 26.96 -5.57
C THR A 352 8.58 26.71 -6.18
N ARG A 353 7.57 27.53 -5.86
CA ARG A 353 6.24 27.41 -6.50
C ARG A 353 6.35 27.31 -8.03
N LEU A 354 7.29 28.03 -8.62
CA LEU A 354 7.68 27.95 -10.04
C LEU A 354 8.32 26.60 -10.43
N GLY A 355 9.22 26.06 -9.60
CA GLY A 355 9.79 24.72 -9.80
C GLY A 355 8.75 23.61 -9.84
N ARG A 356 7.71 23.67 -9.00
CA ARG A 356 6.60 22.70 -9.03
C ARG A 356 5.77 22.81 -10.32
N VAL A 357 5.49 24.02 -10.79
CA VAL A 357 4.80 24.25 -12.07
C VAL A 357 5.65 23.79 -13.26
N GLN A 358 6.96 24.00 -13.23
CA GLN A 358 7.88 23.52 -14.28
C GLN A 358 7.90 22.00 -14.39
N VAL A 359 7.87 21.27 -13.27
CA VAL A 359 7.78 19.80 -13.28
C VAL A 359 6.47 19.34 -13.91
N LYS A 360 5.34 19.99 -13.57
CA LYS A 360 4.04 19.69 -14.18
C LYS A 360 4.03 19.94 -15.69
N ILE A 361 4.61 21.04 -16.16
CA ILE A 361 4.78 21.32 -17.59
C ILE A 361 5.56 20.18 -18.27
N LYS A 362 6.70 19.76 -17.69
CA LYS A 362 7.49 18.64 -18.24
C LYS A 362 6.70 17.33 -18.31
N HIS A 363 5.87 17.04 -17.30
CA HIS A 363 5.01 15.84 -17.32
C HIS A 363 3.95 15.92 -18.41
N ILE A 364 3.30 17.08 -18.58
CA ILE A 364 2.29 17.28 -19.64
C ILE A 364 2.93 17.20 -21.02
N GLU A 365 4.12 17.78 -21.22
CA GLU A 365 4.84 17.72 -22.50
C GLU A 365 5.22 16.27 -22.87
N ARG A 366 5.71 15.49 -21.90
CA ARG A 366 5.95 14.06 -22.09
C ARG A 366 4.67 13.29 -22.43
N ALA A 367 3.55 13.63 -21.78
CA ALA A 367 2.25 13.01 -22.08
C ALA A 367 1.76 13.34 -23.49
N ILE A 368 1.92 14.58 -23.95
CA ILE A 368 1.61 15.00 -25.34
C ILE A 368 2.47 14.22 -26.33
N GLU A 369 3.77 14.07 -26.07
CA GLU A 369 4.69 13.35 -26.95
C GLU A 369 4.35 11.85 -27.01
N SER A 370 4.08 11.24 -25.86
CA SER A 370 3.61 9.85 -25.76
C SER A 370 2.30 9.64 -26.53
N HIS A 371 1.33 10.55 -26.36
CA HIS A 371 0.04 10.46 -27.05
C HIS A 371 0.20 10.60 -28.58
N ARG A 372 1.08 11.50 -29.06
CA ARG A 372 1.46 11.62 -30.47
C ARG A 372 2.08 10.33 -31.01
N MET A 373 2.99 9.72 -30.25
CA MET A 373 3.65 8.48 -30.67
C MET A 373 2.66 7.32 -30.74
N SER A 374 1.80 7.16 -29.74
CA SER A 374 0.74 6.15 -29.75
C SER A 374 -0.19 6.32 -30.96
N PHE A 375 -0.62 7.54 -31.26
CA PHE A 375 -1.44 7.82 -32.43
C PHE A 375 -0.73 7.49 -33.75
N ARG A 376 0.55 7.81 -33.90
CA ARG A 376 1.35 7.45 -35.08
C ARG A 376 1.43 5.93 -35.27
N VAL A 377 1.66 5.18 -34.20
CA VAL A 377 1.68 3.71 -34.24
C VAL A 377 0.33 3.16 -34.65
N GLN A 378 -0.76 3.70 -34.09
CA GLN A 378 -2.12 3.27 -34.46
C GLN A 378 -2.44 3.55 -35.94
N VAL A 379 -2.07 4.73 -36.46
CA VAL A 379 -2.25 5.06 -37.88
C VAL A 379 -1.42 4.13 -38.76
N ALA A 380 -0.16 3.86 -38.40
CA ALA A 380 0.71 2.93 -39.12
C ALA A 380 0.12 1.51 -39.15
N SER A 381 -0.42 1.02 -38.03
CA SER A 381 -1.07 -0.29 -37.94
C SER A 381 -2.34 -0.37 -38.78
N VAL A 382 -3.16 0.68 -38.80
CA VAL A 382 -4.36 0.74 -39.67
C VAL A 382 -3.97 0.75 -41.15
N MET A 383 -2.93 1.51 -41.53
CA MET A 383 -2.43 1.52 -42.90
C MET A 383 -1.86 0.15 -43.31
N ALA A 384 -1.10 -0.51 -42.43
CA ALA A 384 -0.58 -1.86 -42.68
C ALA A 384 -1.72 -2.88 -42.84
N ALA A 385 -2.75 -2.82 -41.99
CA ALA A 385 -3.92 -3.68 -42.10
C ALA A 385 -4.71 -3.43 -43.40
N ALA A 386 -4.85 -2.17 -43.82
CA ALA A 386 -5.48 -1.82 -45.09
C ALA A 386 -4.68 -2.37 -46.29
N CYS A 387 -3.35 -2.22 -46.29
CA CYS A 387 -2.48 -2.80 -47.32
C CYS A 387 -2.59 -4.33 -47.36
N ALA A 388 -2.61 -5.00 -46.20
CA ALA A 388 -2.77 -6.45 -46.12
C ALA A 388 -4.15 -6.90 -46.64
N ALA A 389 -5.22 -6.16 -46.32
CA ALA A 389 -6.56 -6.43 -46.81
C ALA A 389 -6.66 -6.26 -48.33
N VAL A 390 -6.03 -5.23 -48.90
CA VAL A 390 -5.96 -5.02 -50.35
C VAL A 390 -5.17 -6.15 -51.02
N ALA A 391 -4.01 -6.54 -50.48
CA ALA A 391 -3.22 -7.66 -51.00
C ALA A 391 -3.99 -8.99 -50.97
N LEU A 392 -4.71 -9.25 -49.86
CA LEU A 392 -5.57 -10.41 -49.72
C LEU A 392 -6.74 -10.38 -50.70
N ALA A 393 -7.36 -9.22 -50.93
CA ALA A 393 -8.41 -9.07 -51.93
C ALA A 393 -7.90 -9.38 -53.35
N PHE A 394 -6.72 -8.87 -53.74
CA PHE A 394 -6.09 -9.20 -55.02
C PHE A 394 -5.78 -10.70 -55.16
N TYR A 395 -5.28 -11.33 -54.10
CA TYR A 395 -5.03 -12.77 -54.08
C TYR A 395 -6.32 -13.59 -54.27
N LEU A 396 -7.39 -13.20 -53.58
CA LEU A 396 -8.67 -13.90 -53.60
C LEU A 396 -9.45 -13.71 -54.91
N ILE A 397 -9.27 -12.59 -55.62
CA ILE A 397 -9.86 -12.35 -56.95
C ILE A 397 -9.38 -13.41 -57.98
N GLY A 398 -8.20 -14.00 -57.79
CA GLY A 398 -7.70 -15.09 -58.64
C GLY A 398 -8.19 -16.50 -58.26
N GLN A 399 -8.88 -16.66 -57.12
CA GLN A 399 -9.20 -17.96 -56.51
C GLN A 399 -10.70 -18.20 -56.27
N LEU A 400 -11.54 -17.15 -56.27
CA LEU A 400 -12.97 -17.22 -55.95
C LEU A 400 -13.88 -16.83 -57.13
N SER A 401 -15.12 -17.31 -57.14
CA SER A 401 -16.12 -16.90 -58.14
C SER A 401 -16.47 -15.40 -57.99
N PRO A 402 -16.87 -14.70 -59.07
CA PRO A 402 -16.99 -13.23 -59.11
C PRO A 402 -17.87 -12.64 -58.00
N VAL A 403 -18.90 -13.37 -57.56
CA VAL A 403 -19.94 -12.90 -56.64
C VAL A 403 -19.46 -12.83 -55.18
N LEU A 404 -18.53 -13.71 -54.76
CA LEU A 404 -17.99 -13.72 -53.40
C LEU A 404 -16.85 -12.68 -53.20
N SER A 405 -16.14 -12.32 -54.26
CA SER A 405 -15.00 -11.39 -54.20
C SER A 405 -15.41 -9.94 -53.90
N VAL A 406 -16.55 -9.49 -54.43
CA VAL A 406 -17.00 -8.09 -54.33
C VAL A 406 -17.62 -7.78 -52.96
N SER A 407 -18.39 -8.73 -52.41
CA SER A 407 -19.11 -8.54 -51.14
C SER A 407 -18.20 -8.61 -49.92
N GLY A 408 -17.23 -9.53 -49.89
CA GLY A 408 -16.24 -9.64 -48.81
C GLY A 408 -15.24 -8.48 -48.77
N GLY A 409 -14.81 -7.98 -49.93
CA GLY A 409 -13.90 -6.83 -50.03
C GLY A 409 -14.54 -5.52 -49.58
N LEU A 410 -15.81 -5.29 -49.92
CA LEU A 410 -16.55 -4.10 -49.46
C LEU A 410 -16.71 -4.08 -47.93
N ALA A 411 -17.03 -5.21 -47.31
CA ALA A 411 -17.25 -5.28 -45.86
C ALA A 411 -15.99 -4.94 -45.05
N LEU A 412 -14.80 -5.36 -45.51
CA LEU A 412 -13.51 -5.03 -44.90
C LEU A 412 -13.15 -3.53 -45.06
N LEU A 413 -13.49 -2.93 -46.20
CA LEU A 413 -13.31 -1.49 -46.43
C LEU A 413 -14.23 -0.62 -45.54
N PHE A 414 -15.49 -1.03 -45.36
CA PHE A 414 -16.45 -0.29 -44.54
C PHE A 414 -16.19 -0.39 -43.04
N ALA A 415 -15.67 -1.52 -42.54
CA ALA A 415 -15.28 -1.67 -41.14
C ALA A 415 -14.12 -0.73 -40.73
N GLY A 416 -13.20 -0.46 -41.66
CA GLY A 416 -12.10 0.49 -41.45
C GLY A 416 -12.54 1.97 -41.51
N SER A 417 -13.57 2.30 -42.31
CA SER A 417 -13.96 3.69 -42.57
C SER A 417 -14.67 4.40 -41.39
N ILE A 418 -15.27 3.66 -40.46
CA ILE A 418 -16.02 4.24 -39.33
C ILE A 418 -15.13 4.42 -38.09
N ALA A 419 -14.15 3.53 -37.88
CA ALA A 419 -13.31 3.56 -36.68
C ALA A 419 -12.27 4.69 -36.69
N LEU A 420 -11.76 5.08 -37.87
CA LEU A 420 -10.69 6.07 -37.98
C LEU A 420 -11.16 7.51 -37.65
N PRO A 421 -12.31 8.01 -38.13
CA PRO A 421 -12.82 9.33 -37.75
C PRO A 421 -13.10 9.45 -36.24
N MET A 422 -13.67 8.42 -35.61
CA MET A 422 -13.93 8.40 -34.17
C MET A 422 -12.64 8.43 -33.35
N ARG A 423 -11.62 7.65 -33.75
CA ARG A 423 -10.30 7.65 -33.10
C ARG A 423 -9.57 8.98 -33.28
N LEU A 424 -9.68 9.60 -34.46
CA LEU A 424 -9.13 10.93 -34.72
C LEU A 424 -9.79 12.00 -33.84
N ALA A 425 -11.12 11.95 -33.68
CA ALA A 425 -11.86 12.86 -32.81
C ALA A 425 -11.46 12.69 -31.34
N SER A 426 -11.33 11.45 -30.87
CA SER A 426 -10.87 11.15 -29.50
C SER A 426 -9.42 11.59 -29.26
N TYR A 427 -8.52 11.38 -30.22
CA TYR A 427 -7.14 11.86 -30.15
C TYR A 427 -7.08 13.39 -30.06
N ARG A 428 -7.86 14.11 -30.89
CA ARG A 428 -7.92 15.58 -30.87
C ARG A 428 -8.41 16.09 -29.52
N ASP A 429 -9.49 15.53 -28.98
CA ASP A 429 -10.03 15.94 -27.68
C ASP A 429 -9.00 15.80 -26.53
N VAL A 430 -8.28 14.68 -26.47
CA VAL A 430 -7.24 14.47 -25.45
C VAL A 430 -6.04 15.40 -25.65
N HIS A 431 -5.59 15.55 -26.90
CA HIS A 431 -4.49 16.46 -27.24
C HIS A 431 -4.82 17.92 -26.90
N ASP A 432 -6.03 18.38 -27.19
CA ASP A 432 -6.48 19.75 -26.93
C ASP A 432 -6.58 20.03 -25.41
N LYS A 433 -7.03 19.05 -24.61
CA LYS A 433 -7.05 19.14 -23.14
C LYS A 433 -5.65 19.21 -22.54
N LEU A 434 -4.72 18.38 -23.04
CA LEU A 434 -3.31 18.42 -22.62
C LEU A 434 -2.65 19.75 -22.99
N GLN A 435 -2.91 20.26 -24.20
CA GLN A 435 -2.41 21.57 -24.62
C GLN A 435 -2.97 22.71 -23.77
N PHE A 436 -4.27 22.68 -23.47
CA PHE A 436 -4.90 23.65 -22.56
C PHE A 436 -4.20 23.70 -21.20
N LEU A 437 -3.88 22.54 -20.62
CA LEU A 437 -3.16 22.47 -19.35
C LEU A 437 -1.73 22.99 -19.47
N ALA A 438 -0.98 22.58 -20.50
CA ALA A 438 0.38 23.05 -20.74
C ALA A 438 0.44 24.59 -20.86
N ASP A 439 -0.48 25.17 -21.62
CA ASP A 439 -0.54 26.61 -21.84
C ASP A 439 -1.01 27.36 -20.58
N GLY A 440 -1.94 26.77 -19.83
CA GLY A 440 -2.36 27.28 -18.52
C GLY A 440 -1.19 27.36 -17.53
N TYR A 441 -0.45 26.26 -17.36
CA TYR A 441 0.72 26.25 -16.47
C TYR A 441 1.83 27.17 -16.96
N ARG A 442 2.07 27.27 -18.27
CA ARG A 442 3.03 28.24 -18.84
C ARG A 442 2.66 29.68 -18.50
N ARG A 443 1.37 30.05 -18.58
CA ARG A 443 0.92 31.38 -18.14
C ARG A 443 1.26 31.63 -16.67
N CYS A 444 1.07 30.64 -15.80
CA CYS A 444 1.43 30.74 -14.38
C CYS A 444 2.94 30.89 -14.14
N THR A 445 3.80 30.49 -15.09
CA THR A 445 5.26 30.74 -14.99
C THR A 445 5.64 32.19 -15.33
N THR A 446 4.84 32.87 -16.14
CA THR A 446 5.05 34.28 -16.52
C THR A 446 4.27 35.27 -15.65
N HIS A 447 3.09 34.88 -15.18
CA HIS A 447 2.20 35.70 -14.36
C HIS A 447 1.45 34.78 -13.40
N TRP A 448 1.83 34.80 -12.12
CA TRP A 448 1.31 33.87 -11.13
C TRP A 448 -0.13 34.22 -10.73
N ASP A 449 -1.03 33.22 -10.76
CA ASP A 449 -2.43 33.33 -10.35
C ASP A 449 -2.83 32.04 -9.59
N ASP A 450 -3.03 32.17 -8.27
CA ASP A 450 -3.34 31.03 -7.39
C ASP A 450 -4.67 30.34 -7.77
N LYS A 451 -5.66 31.10 -8.24
CA LYS A 451 -6.98 30.57 -8.62
C LYS A 451 -6.90 29.81 -9.93
N LEU A 452 -6.11 30.31 -10.87
CA LEU A 452 -5.81 29.61 -12.12
C LEU A 452 -5.03 28.31 -11.86
N VAL A 453 -4.02 28.34 -10.99
CA VAL A 453 -3.24 27.14 -10.61
C VAL A 453 -4.14 26.08 -9.97
N GLN A 454 -5.01 26.46 -9.03
CA GLN A 454 -5.96 25.53 -8.41
C GLN A 454 -6.89 24.88 -9.45
N MET A 455 -7.46 25.69 -10.37
CA MET A 455 -8.32 25.17 -11.43
C MET A 455 -7.56 24.23 -12.39
N LEU A 456 -6.31 24.56 -12.74
CA LEU A 456 -5.47 23.71 -13.60
C LEU A 456 -5.08 22.41 -12.89
N ASP A 457 -4.82 22.46 -11.58
CA ASP A 457 -4.56 21.30 -10.75
C ASP A 457 -5.77 20.38 -10.73
N GLU A 458 -6.96 20.90 -10.42
CA GLU A 458 -8.21 20.12 -10.43
C GLU A 458 -8.53 19.50 -11.80
N ARG A 459 -8.17 20.16 -12.90
CA ARG A 459 -8.35 19.64 -14.25
C ARG A 459 -7.30 18.59 -14.62
N PHE A 460 -6.06 18.79 -14.18
CA PHE A 460 -4.98 17.82 -14.34
C PHE A 460 -5.32 16.49 -13.63
N HIS A 461 -5.80 16.56 -12.38
CA HIS A 461 -6.23 15.38 -11.60
C HIS A 461 -7.49 14.68 -12.15
N ARG A 462 -8.28 15.34 -12.99
CA ARG A 462 -9.45 14.74 -13.65
C ARG A 462 -9.10 14.05 -14.97
N MET A 463 -7.89 14.27 -15.48
CA MET A 463 -7.45 13.83 -16.80
C MET A 463 -6.37 12.75 -16.72
N VAL A 464 -5.52 12.81 -15.68
CA VAL A 464 -4.72 11.68 -15.18
C VAL A 464 -5.64 10.78 -14.36
#